data_AF-V2WW68-F1
#
_entry.id   AF-V2WW68-F1
#
_cell.length_a   1.000
_cell.length_b   1.000
_cell.length_c   1.000
_cell.angle_alpha   90.00
_cell.angle_beta   90.00
_cell.angle_gamma   90.00
#
_symmetry.space_group_name_H-M   'P 1'
#
loop_
_entity.id
_entity.type
_entity.pdbx_description
1 polymer ?
#
loop_
_entity_poly.entity_id
_entity_poly.type
_entity_poly.pdbx_seq_one_letter_code
_entity_poly.pdbx_strand_id
1 'polypeptide(L)'
;MQTSFRVTFLQVPTNTEPGHQLEEPNPKRVKTTLTSCSPASNVSAKITDQNQTSLLCSMPLDIIFLICSFLPAKTLIELPKINRLFRATLLSTTGASVWITLRNSFRAPAPMPGMSELEWARLLWGGTHCQVCGTKGVNRVDFILRKRICYACVKKKGIPRVAFKRRYPDADRVVLDLVLPTSGGNRGARNGYYHCEEIEKVIQEIALCKRRKAKENYNQKRKQFLKECSEHASRCEEWVAEDRSRKAEEADNVRESRIRAIYDRLRNMGYTEDDMQEVKWLQCVQRSTPLSEKSWDMISPDVFAVIRGYRTSRMLRDNDGILATRRKTFDKVFLDYKNKLQPKQWRTLPSIETMYLFQTVNEILVCPDSKTISEEKLSTTLETIQDEVDCWIRTLKRILAEDIAEAIDMYMCSSRRAEAPPPRTTSLDLAMTVIQCVQCYHYSSTLEAAVRHLHTSSCCEGDLLRVSQLFRYSQVPTARLLVVKSGLDPQIATPDDMDEIGAFYQCLDCEHHDDSFVATWRDHIRSHTRWYNVPQFRLLAEQESPKDERACWACGHCNAHINGLVTRADVLEHVKVTHHVSKTHVPQDFFYAGQ
;
A
#
# COMPACT_ATOMS: atom_id res chain seq x y z
N MET A 1 -9.23 8.35 -4.50
CA MET A 1 -8.34 8.65 -3.36
C MET A 1 -8.99 8.03 -2.13
N GLN A 2 -8.68 6.77 -1.84
CA GLN A 2 -9.04 6.12 -0.59
C GLN A 2 -7.71 5.78 0.09
N THR A 3 -7.47 6.42 1.21
CA THR A 3 -6.36 6.12 2.12
C THR A 3 -6.54 4.68 2.58
N SER A 4 -5.67 3.78 2.08
CA SER A 4 -5.54 2.44 2.64
C SER A 4 -4.99 2.59 4.05
N PHE A 5 -5.87 2.50 5.04
CA PHE A 5 -5.50 2.45 6.45
C PHE A 5 -4.83 1.10 6.71
N ARG A 6 -3.48 1.08 6.65
CA ARG A 6 -2.70 -0.05 7.17
C ARG A 6 -2.69 0.05 8.69
N VAL A 7 -3.60 -0.66 9.35
CA VAL A 7 -3.45 -1.02 10.76
C VAL A 7 -2.16 -1.83 10.86
N THR A 8 -1.09 -1.19 11.34
CA THR A 8 0.18 -1.90 11.61
C THR A 8 0.05 -2.38 13.04
N PHE A 9 -0.17 -3.68 13.22
CA PHE A 9 -0.27 -4.31 14.54
C PHE A 9 1.00 -4.03 15.36
N LEU A 10 0.89 -4.22 16.68
CA LEU A 10 2.02 -4.30 17.60
C LEU A 10 2.92 -5.49 17.20
N GLN A 11 3.65 -5.36 16.10
CA GLN A 11 4.66 -6.32 15.70
C GLN A 11 5.88 -6.03 16.58
N VAL A 12 6.18 -6.97 17.47
CA VAL A 12 7.52 -7.09 18.04
C VAL A 12 8.49 -7.19 16.86
N PRO A 13 9.47 -6.28 16.71
CA PRO A 13 10.44 -6.36 15.62
C PRO A 13 11.24 -7.66 15.78
N THR A 14 11.00 -8.64 14.91
CA THR A 14 11.91 -9.78 14.77
C THR A 14 13.10 -9.30 13.96
N ASN A 15 14.21 -8.97 14.63
CA ASN A 15 15.49 -8.73 13.98
C ASN A 15 16.02 -10.06 13.43
N THR A 16 15.69 -10.35 12.17
CA THR A 16 16.41 -11.32 11.35
C THR A 16 16.86 -10.61 10.08
N GLU A 17 18.14 -10.22 10.07
CA GLU A 17 18.81 -9.71 8.87
C GLU A 17 18.86 -10.81 7.79
N PRO A 18 18.42 -10.54 6.54
CA PRO A 18 18.72 -11.42 5.42
C PRO A 18 20.13 -11.09 4.89
N GLY A 19 21.02 -12.08 4.98
CA GLY A 19 22.37 -12.03 4.42
C GLY A 19 22.35 -11.76 2.91
N HIS A 20 23.06 -10.68 2.54
CA HIS A 20 23.42 -10.34 1.16
C HIS A 20 24.33 -11.43 0.57
N GLN A 21 23.91 -12.04 -0.55
CA GLN A 21 24.85 -12.66 -1.50
C GLN A 21 24.63 -12.07 -2.88
N LEU A 22 25.73 -11.55 -3.42
CA LEU A 22 25.88 -10.79 -4.65
C LEU A 22 25.92 -11.75 -5.85
N GLU A 23 25.08 -11.50 -6.85
CA GLU A 23 25.24 -12.10 -8.19
C GLU A 23 26.27 -11.30 -9.00
N GLU A 24 27.34 -11.97 -9.43
CA GLU A 24 28.33 -11.44 -10.38
C GLU A 24 28.07 -11.91 -11.83
N PRO A 25 28.54 -11.16 -12.84
CA PRO A 25 28.00 -11.15 -14.20
C PRO A 25 28.65 -12.16 -15.15
N ASN A 26 27.84 -12.69 -16.08
CA ASN A 26 28.26 -13.63 -17.13
C ASN A 26 29.04 -12.92 -18.27
N PRO A 27 30.24 -13.37 -18.66
CA PRO A 27 31.04 -12.69 -19.68
C PRO A 27 30.71 -13.06 -21.13
N LYS A 28 31.04 -12.08 -22.00
CA LYS A 28 30.81 -12.01 -23.45
C LYS A 28 31.58 -13.07 -24.23
N ARG A 29 30.94 -13.69 -25.23
CA ARG A 29 31.53 -14.67 -26.15
C ARG A 29 32.34 -13.98 -27.26
N VAL A 30 33.64 -14.26 -27.30
CA VAL A 30 34.62 -13.83 -28.32
C VAL A 30 34.61 -14.80 -29.52
N LYS A 31 34.83 -14.25 -30.72
CA LYS A 31 35.02 -14.95 -32.00
C LYS A 31 36.36 -15.70 -32.03
N THR A 32 36.37 -16.93 -32.53
CA THR A 32 37.61 -17.55 -33.04
C THR A 32 37.37 -18.29 -34.34
N THR A 33 38.41 -18.20 -35.17
CA THR A 33 38.55 -18.34 -36.61
C THR A 33 38.73 -19.79 -37.07
N LEU A 34 38.43 -20.01 -38.35
CA LEU A 34 38.66 -21.24 -39.12
C LEU A 34 40.14 -21.63 -39.20
N THR A 35 40.44 -22.94 -39.13
CA THR A 35 41.60 -23.55 -39.80
C THR A 35 41.33 -25.03 -40.13
N SER A 36 41.96 -25.46 -41.22
CA SER A 36 41.76 -26.61 -42.10
C SER A 36 42.32 -27.96 -41.66
N CYS A 37 41.77 -29.07 -42.20
CA CYS A 37 42.42 -30.14 -42.99
C CYS A 37 41.74 -31.53 -42.85
N SER A 38 41.56 -32.22 -43.99
CA SER A 38 41.13 -33.62 -44.17
C SER A 38 42.34 -34.60 -44.04
N PRO A 39 42.25 -35.95 -44.22
CA PRO A 39 41.10 -36.84 -44.53
C PRO A 39 40.99 -38.18 -43.73
N ALA A 40 39.81 -38.80 -43.84
CA ALA A 40 39.45 -40.24 -43.80
C ALA A 40 40.00 -41.20 -42.70
N SER A 41 39.08 -41.81 -41.94
CA SER A 41 38.86 -43.28 -41.90
C SER A 41 37.70 -43.69 -40.95
N ASN A 42 37.04 -44.78 -41.33
CA ASN A 42 35.78 -45.34 -40.85
C ASN A 42 35.73 -45.70 -39.35
N VAL A 43 34.63 -45.36 -38.64
CA VAL A 43 33.98 -46.26 -37.67
C VAL A 43 32.47 -45.96 -37.56
N SER A 44 31.69 -47.02 -37.77
CA SER A 44 30.29 -47.31 -37.45
C SER A 44 29.34 -46.24 -36.90
N ALA A 45 28.20 -46.18 -37.59
CA ALA A 45 26.96 -45.53 -37.21
C ALA A 45 26.57 -45.73 -35.73
N LYS A 46 26.36 -44.60 -35.04
CA LYS A 46 25.35 -44.46 -34.00
C LYS A 46 24.35 -43.40 -34.44
N ILE A 47 23.16 -43.88 -34.77
CA ILE A 47 21.94 -43.11 -34.95
C ILE A 47 21.79 -42.18 -33.75
N THR A 48 22.00 -40.89 -33.98
CA THR A 48 21.68 -39.84 -33.02
C THR A 48 20.63 -38.97 -33.68
N ASP A 49 19.53 -38.83 -32.97
CA ASP A 49 18.19 -38.44 -33.41
C ASP A 49 18.09 -36.97 -33.87
N GLN A 50 18.73 -36.64 -34.98
CA GLN A 50 18.50 -35.38 -35.71
C GLN A 50 17.28 -35.54 -36.63
N ASN A 51 16.05 -35.62 -36.10
CA ASN A 51 14.86 -35.47 -36.97
C ASN A 51 13.52 -35.17 -36.27
N GLN A 52 13.47 -34.57 -35.08
CA GLN A 52 12.17 -34.11 -34.55
C GLN A 52 11.65 -32.81 -35.19
N THR A 53 12.49 -32.03 -35.90
CA THR A 53 12.06 -30.79 -36.59
C THR A 53 11.61 -31.00 -38.04
N SER A 54 11.83 -32.19 -38.62
CA SER A 54 11.44 -32.49 -40.00
C SER A 54 9.99 -32.97 -40.15
N LEU A 55 9.37 -33.50 -39.08
CA LEU A 55 7.98 -33.97 -39.09
C LEU A 55 6.96 -32.87 -39.42
N LEU A 56 7.10 -31.68 -38.85
CA LEU A 56 6.25 -30.52 -39.18
C LEU A 56 6.47 -30.03 -40.62
N CYS A 57 7.67 -30.26 -41.17
CA CYS A 57 8.08 -29.82 -42.50
C CYS A 57 7.70 -30.83 -43.60
N SER A 58 7.45 -32.08 -43.24
CA SER A 58 7.01 -33.16 -44.13
C SER A 58 5.49 -33.33 -44.17
N MET A 59 4.74 -32.56 -43.38
CA MET A 59 3.27 -32.61 -43.36
C MET A 59 2.66 -31.96 -44.62
N PRO A 60 1.53 -32.48 -45.11
CA PRO A 60 0.74 -31.80 -46.14
C PRO A 60 0.40 -30.37 -45.72
N LEU A 61 0.40 -29.45 -46.68
CA LEU A 61 0.13 -28.02 -46.44
C LEU A 61 -1.20 -27.79 -45.72
N ASP A 62 -2.21 -28.63 -45.97
CA ASP A 62 -3.53 -28.54 -45.35
C ASP A 62 -3.49 -28.71 -43.83
N ILE A 63 -2.66 -29.64 -43.32
CA ILE A 63 -2.48 -29.86 -41.88
C ILE A 63 -1.71 -28.69 -41.26
N ILE A 64 -0.70 -28.16 -41.96
CA ILE A 64 0.06 -27.00 -41.52
C ILE A 64 -0.85 -25.77 -41.43
N PHE A 65 -1.73 -25.56 -42.41
CA PHE A 65 -2.70 -24.47 -42.41
C PHE A 65 -3.77 -24.64 -41.33
N LEU A 66 -4.22 -25.86 -41.06
CA LEU A 66 -5.10 -26.16 -39.94
C LEU A 66 -4.45 -25.82 -38.60
N ILE A 67 -3.20 -26.24 -38.38
CA ILE A 67 -2.47 -25.86 -37.16
C ILE A 67 -2.35 -24.34 -37.05
N CYS A 68 -1.99 -23.67 -38.15
CA CYS A 68 -1.86 -22.21 -38.18
C CYS A 68 -3.16 -21.47 -37.85
N SER A 69 -4.33 -22.02 -38.21
CA SER A 69 -5.62 -21.38 -37.92
C SER A 69 -5.99 -21.38 -36.43
N PHE A 70 -5.42 -22.28 -35.63
CA PHE A 70 -5.58 -22.33 -34.17
C PHE A 70 -4.57 -21.46 -33.41
N LEU A 71 -3.56 -20.89 -34.08
CA LEU A 71 -2.55 -20.09 -33.40
C LEU A 71 -3.06 -18.67 -33.08
N PRO A 72 -2.63 -18.09 -31.93
CA PRO A 72 -2.90 -16.68 -31.66
C PRO A 72 -2.33 -15.78 -32.77
N ALA A 73 -3.07 -14.73 -33.13
CA ALA A 73 -2.71 -13.81 -34.23
C ALA A 73 -1.25 -13.30 -34.14
N LYS A 74 -0.80 -12.94 -32.94
CA LYS A 74 0.58 -12.49 -32.70
C LYS A 74 1.62 -13.57 -33.02
N THR A 75 1.38 -14.80 -32.57
CA THR A 75 2.27 -15.94 -32.82
C THR A 75 2.35 -16.22 -34.31
N LEU A 76 1.21 -16.25 -34.99
CA LEU A 76 1.13 -16.49 -36.43
C LEU A 76 1.90 -15.46 -37.25
N ILE A 77 1.87 -14.18 -36.86
CA ILE A 77 2.61 -13.09 -37.53
C ILE A 77 4.13 -13.20 -37.35
N GLU A 78 4.59 -13.72 -36.22
CA GLU A 78 6.03 -13.86 -35.92
C GLU A 78 6.63 -15.13 -36.54
N LEU A 79 5.83 -16.17 -36.79
CA LEU A 79 6.27 -17.45 -37.38
C LEU A 79 7.11 -17.30 -38.68
N PRO A 80 6.70 -16.50 -39.68
CA PRO A 80 7.51 -16.26 -40.89
C PRO A 80 8.87 -15.57 -40.65
N LYS A 81 9.11 -15.02 -39.46
CA LYS A 81 10.39 -14.38 -39.12
C LYS A 81 11.38 -15.36 -38.50
N ILE A 82 10.88 -16.37 -37.81
CA ILE A 82 11.71 -17.33 -37.05
C ILE A 82 12.01 -18.61 -37.82
N ASN A 83 11.28 -18.92 -38.89
CA ASN A 83 11.47 -20.15 -39.65
C ASN A 83 11.32 -19.93 -41.18
N ARG A 84 12.30 -20.42 -41.95
CA ARG A 84 12.37 -20.24 -43.41
C ARG A 84 11.26 -20.99 -44.16
N LEU A 85 10.85 -22.17 -43.70
CA LEU A 85 9.78 -22.95 -44.30
C LEU A 85 8.43 -22.26 -44.06
N PHE A 86 8.12 -21.89 -42.81
CA PHE A 86 6.91 -21.12 -42.52
C PHE A 86 6.88 -19.80 -43.29
N ARG A 87 8.04 -19.17 -43.52
CA ARG A 87 8.13 -18.01 -44.40
C ARG A 87 7.75 -18.35 -45.84
N ALA A 88 8.34 -19.39 -46.44
CA ALA A 88 8.02 -19.77 -47.82
C ALA A 88 6.54 -20.15 -47.98
N THR A 89 6.00 -20.90 -47.02
CA THR A 89 4.62 -21.41 -47.03
C THR A 89 3.57 -20.35 -46.72
N LEU A 90 3.80 -19.45 -45.75
CA LEU A 90 2.80 -18.45 -45.36
C LEU A 90 2.85 -17.18 -46.23
N LEU A 91 3.93 -16.96 -46.99
CA LEU A 91 4.02 -15.88 -47.98
C LEU A 91 3.61 -16.33 -49.39
N SER A 92 3.37 -17.63 -49.61
CA SER A 92 2.88 -18.12 -50.90
C SER A 92 1.44 -17.67 -51.17
N THR A 93 1.01 -17.79 -52.42
CA THR A 93 -0.38 -17.57 -52.82
C THR A 93 -1.35 -18.50 -52.09
N THR A 94 -0.95 -19.74 -51.82
CA THR A 94 -1.74 -20.72 -51.05
C THR A 94 -1.84 -20.37 -49.57
N GLY A 95 -0.83 -19.73 -48.99
CA GLY A 95 -0.82 -19.23 -47.61
C GLY A 95 -1.78 -18.05 -47.36
N ALA A 96 -2.30 -17.40 -48.40
CA ALA A 96 -3.27 -16.31 -48.27
C ALA A 96 -4.56 -16.73 -47.53
N SER A 97 -4.99 -17.98 -47.70
CA SER A 97 -6.17 -18.55 -47.06
C SER A 97 -6.09 -18.51 -45.52
N VAL A 98 -4.90 -18.73 -44.97
CA VAL A 98 -4.63 -18.67 -43.52
C VAL A 98 -4.88 -17.26 -42.98
N TRP A 99 -4.41 -16.23 -43.68
CA TRP A 99 -4.58 -14.83 -43.29
C TRP A 99 -6.05 -14.36 -43.45
N ILE A 100 -6.74 -14.82 -44.48
CA ILE A 100 -8.18 -14.58 -44.66
C ILE A 100 -8.98 -15.22 -43.52
N THR A 101 -8.64 -16.46 -43.15
CA THR A 101 -9.27 -17.19 -42.05
C THR A 101 -9.05 -16.47 -40.72
N LEU A 102 -7.82 -16.03 -40.45
CA LEU A 102 -7.49 -15.20 -39.29
C LEU A 102 -8.32 -13.92 -39.29
N ARG A 103 -8.38 -13.20 -40.42
CA ARG A 103 -9.15 -11.96 -40.51
C ARG A 103 -10.64 -12.19 -40.21
N ASN A 104 -11.20 -13.24 -40.76
CA ASN A 104 -12.62 -13.59 -40.58
C ASN A 104 -12.92 -14.01 -39.13
N SER A 105 -12.01 -14.70 -38.44
CA SER A 105 -12.22 -15.07 -37.02
C SER A 105 -12.32 -13.86 -36.11
N PHE A 106 -11.62 -12.77 -36.43
CA PHE A 106 -11.71 -11.48 -35.73
C PHE A 106 -12.77 -10.52 -36.31
N ARG A 107 -13.53 -10.95 -37.34
CA ARG A 107 -14.48 -10.10 -38.11
C ARG A 107 -13.85 -8.79 -38.59
N ALA A 108 -12.56 -8.83 -38.91
CA ALA A 108 -11.82 -7.65 -39.32
C ALA A 108 -12.14 -7.26 -40.77
N PRO A 109 -12.22 -5.95 -41.09
CA PRO A 109 -12.51 -5.48 -42.44
C PRO A 109 -11.44 -5.97 -43.43
N ALA A 110 -11.85 -6.26 -44.66
CA ALA A 110 -10.95 -6.66 -45.73
C ALA A 110 -9.94 -5.53 -46.06
N PRO A 111 -8.71 -5.87 -46.50
CA PRO A 111 -7.76 -4.86 -46.96
C PRO A 111 -8.30 -4.11 -48.19
N MET A 112 -7.92 -2.83 -48.32
CA MET A 112 -8.11 -2.09 -49.56
C MET A 112 -7.30 -2.71 -50.71
N PRO A 113 -7.76 -2.58 -51.97
CA PRO A 113 -6.99 -3.01 -53.13
C PRO A 113 -5.54 -2.49 -53.09
N GLY A 114 -4.59 -3.37 -53.41
CA GLY A 114 -3.15 -3.08 -53.41
C GLY A 114 -2.42 -3.38 -52.10
N MET A 115 -3.07 -4.00 -51.10
CA MET A 115 -2.42 -4.52 -49.90
C MET A 115 -2.68 -6.02 -49.76
N SER A 116 -1.64 -6.80 -49.46
CA SER A 116 -1.78 -8.24 -49.22
C SER A 116 -2.42 -8.52 -47.85
N GLU A 117 -3.12 -9.65 -47.71
CA GLU A 117 -3.73 -10.07 -46.44
C GLU A 117 -2.69 -10.22 -45.31
N LEU A 118 -1.44 -10.60 -45.63
CA LEU A 118 -0.33 -10.65 -44.68
C LEU A 118 0.09 -9.27 -44.19
N GLU A 119 0.27 -8.30 -45.10
CA GLU A 119 0.61 -6.92 -44.72
C GLU A 119 -0.50 -6.31 -43.87
N TRP A 120 -1.74 -6.62 -44.21
CA TRP A 120 -2.91 -6.22 -43.44
C TRP A 120 -2.93 -6.84 -42.05
N ALA A 121 -2.71 -8.16 -41.94
CA ALA A 121 -2.62 -8.83 -40.65
C ALA A 121 -1.49 -8.27 -39.78
N ARG A 122 -0.33 -7.97 -40.37
CA ARG A 122 0.79 -7.30 -39.68
C ARG A 122 0.42 -5.91 -39.19
N LEU A 123 -0.38 -5.17 -39.94
CA LEU A 123 -0.83 -3.83 -39.54
C LEU A 123 -1.76 -3.91 -38.33
N LEU A 124 -2.75 -4.82 -38.38
CA LEU A 124 -3.77 -4.99 -37.34
C LEU A 124 -3.22 -5.62 -36.05
N TRP A 125 -2.53 -6.75 -36.14
CA TRP A 125 -2.10 -7.56 -34.97
C TRP A 125 -0.58 -7.63 -34.76
N GLY A 126 0.22 -6.98 -35.59
CA GLY A 126 1.68 -6.96 -35.46
C GLY A 126 2.18 -6.12 -34.28
N GLY A 127 3.50 -5.95 -34.22
CA GLY A 127 4.18 -5.25 -33.12
C GLY A 127 3.80 -3.77 -32.98
N THR A 128 4.04 -3.22 -31.79
CA THR A 128 3.67 -1.84 -31.40
C THR A 128 4.80 -0.83 -31.71
N HIS A 129 5.39 -0.90 -32.90
CA HIS A 129 6.50 -0.02 -33.29
C HIS A 129 6.13 0.86 -34.49
N CYS A 130 6.73 2.04 -34.58
CA CYS A 130 6.61 2.87 -35.76
C CYS A 130 7.30 2.20 -36.96
N GLN A 131 6.59 2.02 -38.07
CA GLN A 131 7.13 1.44 -39.30
C GLN A 131 8.10 2.38 -40.06
N VAL A 132 8.25 3.63 -39.61
CA VAL A 132 9.15 4.61 -40.22
C VAL A 132 10.46 4.75 -39.43
N CYS A 133 10.37 4.91 -38.11
CA CYS A 133 11.55 5.15 -37.25
C CYS A 133 11.85 4.04 -36.24
N GLY A 134 11.01 3.00 -36.14
CA GLY A 134 11.20 1.88 -35.21
C GLY A 134 10.84 2.14 -33.74
N THR A 135 10.42 3.36 -33.37
CA THR A 135 10.06 3.70 -31.98
C THR A 135 8.95 2.79 -31.46
N LYS A 136 9.14 2.21 -30.28
CA LYS A 136 8.19 1.31 -29.59
C LYS A 136 7.02 2.09 -28.96
N GLY A 137 5.95 1.40 -28.57
CA GLY A 137 4.78 1.97 -27.89
C GLY A 137 3.74 2.62 -28.81
N VAL A 138 3.84 2.44 -30.12
CA VAL A 138 2.88 3.01 -31.09
C VAL A 138 1.70 2.05 -31.25
N ASN A 139 0.63 2.24 -30.48
CA ASN A 139 -0.53 1.34 -30.49
C ASN A 139 -1.57 1.66 -31.56
N ARG A 140 -1.61 2.89 -32.08
CA ARG A 140 -2.58 3.30 -33.10
C ARG A 140 -2.07 3.01 -34.51
N VAL A 141 -2.99 2.54 -35.35
CA VAL A 141 -2.80 2.40 -36.79
C VAL A 141 -3.40 3.63 -37.46
N ASP A 142 -2.70 4.18 -38.45
CA ASP A 142 -3.25 5.18 -39.35
C ASP A 142 -3.77 4.46 -40.60
N PHE A 143 -5.09 4.36 -40.74
CA PHE A 143 -5.72 3.62 -41.84
C PHE A 143 -5.71 4.39 -43.17
N ILE A 144 -5.54 5.72 -43.13
CA ILE A 144 -5.33 6.53 -44.35
C ILE A 144 -3.96 6.22 -44.96
N LEU A 145 -2.91 6.27 -44.14
CA LEU A 145 -1.54 5.95 -44.56
C LEU A 145 -1.27 4.44 -44.62
N ARG A 146 -2.20 3.63 -44.09
CA ARG A 146 -2.10 2.16 -43.92
C ARG A 146 -0.82 1.76 -43.19
N LYS A 147 -0.44 2.54 -42.17
CA LYS A 147 0.82 2.39 -41.43
C LYS A 147 0.64 2.65 -39.94
N ARG A 148 1.43 1.95 -39.13
CA ARG A 148 1.66 2.27 -37.72
C ARG A 148 2.75 3.33 -37.64
N ILE A 149 2.36 4.58 -37.39
CA ILE A 149 3.25 5.73 -37.45
C ILE A 149 3.15 6.58 -36.18
N CYS A 150 4.29 7.02 -35.65
CA CYS A 150 4.30 7.93 -34.50
C CYS A 150 4.00 9.37 -34.94
N TYR A 151 3.49 10.18 -34.02
CA TYR A 151 3.16 11.59 -34.29
C TYR A 151 4.37 12.39 -34.81
N ALA A 152 5.58 12.12 -34.30
CA ALA A 152 6.80 12.76 -34.77
C ALA A 152 7.09 12.48 -36.25
N CYS A 153 6.89 11.23 -36.70
CA CYS A 153 7.06 10.87 -38.11
C CYS A 153 5.98 11.48 -39.00
N VAL A 154 4.74 11.59 -38.51
CA VAL A 154 3.65 12.26 -39.25
C VAL A 154 3.99 13.73 -39.46
N LYS A 155 4.44 14.42 -38.41
CA LYS A 155 4.87 15.83 -38.48
C LYS A 155 6.10 16.03 -39.37
N LYS A 156 7.05 15.06 -39.38
CA LYS A 156 8.26 15.13 -40.21
C LYS A 156 7.97 14.92 -41.69
N LYS A 157 7.05 14.02 -42.02
CA LYS A 157 6.73 13.61 -43.41
C LYS A 157 5.48 14.26 -43.98
N GLY A 158 4.76 15.05 -43.18
CA GLY A 158 3.56 15.73 -43.59
C GLY A 158 3.58 17.21 -43.20
N ILE A 159 2.66 17.95 -43.77
CA ILE A 159 2.50 19.38 -43.51
C ILE A 159 1.07 19.70 -43.07
N PRO A 160 0.87 20.65 -42.13
CA PRO A 160 -0.46 21.14 -41.82
C PRO A 160 -1.00 21.97 -42.99
N ARG A 161 -2.34 22.06 -43.11
CA ARG A 161 -3.03 22.85 -44.16
C ARG A 161 -2.44 24.26 -44.34
N VAL A 162 -2.16 24.94 -43.23
CA VAL A 162 -1.63 26.32 -43.20
C VAL A 162 -0.22 26.45 -43.81
N ALA A 163 0.57 25.38 -43.85
CA ALA A 163 1.93 25.39 -44.38
C ALA A 163 2.00 25.03 -45.88
N PHE A 164 0.88 24.64 -46.50
CA PHE A 164 0.85 24.17 -47.89
C PHE A 164 1.43 25.18 -48.87
N LYS A 165 0.91 26.41 -48.90
CA LYS A 165 1.39 27.45 -49.83
C LYS A 165 2.83 27.90 -49.56
N ARG A 166 3.32 27.75 -48.33
CA ARG A 166 4.73 28.01 -48.01
C ARG A 166 5.65 26.94 -48.56
N ARG A 167 5.23 25.67 -48.56
CA ARG A 167 6.04 24.53 -49.02
C ARG A 167 5.91 24.26 -50.53
N TYR A 168 4.74 24.55 -51.09
CA TYR A 168 4.40 24.39 -52.51
C TYR A 168 3.74 25.68 -53.04
N PRO A 169 4.53 26.74 -53.33
CA PRO A 169 3.98 28.04 -53.75
C PRO A 169 3.16 27.96 -55.05
N ASP A 170 3.68 27.21 -56.02
CA ASP A 170 3.15 27.11 -57.39
C ASP A 170 1.96 26.14 -57.53
N ALA A 171 1.70 25.31 -56.51
CA ALA A 171 0.62 24.33 -56.53
C ALA A 171 -0.72 24.96 -56.13
N ASP A 172 -1.80 24.66 -56.85
CA ASP A 172 -3.16 25.09 -56.49
C ASP A 172 -3.60 24.49 -55.14
N ARG A 173 -4.36 25.23 -54.34
CA ARG A 173 -4.97 24.74 -53.10
C ARG A 173 -5.91 23.55 -53.32
N VAL A 174 -6.48 23.41 -54.53
CA VAL A 174 -7.31 22.25 -54.92
C VAL A 174 -6.60 20.91 -54.70
N VAL A 175 -5.25 20.87 -54.72
CA VAL A 175 -4.47 19.66 -54.40
C VAL A 175 -4.79 19.10 -53.02
N LEU A 176 -5.08 19.96 -52.03
CA LEU A 176 -5.44 19.52 -50.68
C LEU A 176 -6.82 18.86 -50.61
N ASP A 177 -7.71 19.15 -51.56
CA ASP A 177 -9.01 18.47 -51.68
C ASP A 177 -8.88 17.09 -52.36
N LEU A 178 -7.68 16.76 -52.85
CA LEU A 178 -7.35 15.53 -53.57
C LEU A 178 -6.41 14.60 -52.79
N VAL A 179 -6.13 14.96 -51.53
CA VAL A 179 -5.34 14.17 -50.56
C VAL A 179 -6.09 14.10 -49.24
N LEU A 180 -6.22 12.90 -48.66
CA LEU A 180 -6.83 12.75 -47.34
C LEU A 180 -5.86 13.22 -46.24
N PRO A 181 -6.33 14.02 -45.27
CA PRO A 181 -5.54 14.35 -44.10
C PRO A 181 -5.38 13.12 -43.20
N THR A 182 -4.21 12.99 -42.59
CA THR A 182 -3.89 12.05 -41.52
C THR A 182 -3.79 12.80 -40.19
N SER A 183 -4.38 12.22 -39.15
CA SER A 183 -4.27 12.74 -37.78
C SER A 183 -3.03 12.20 -37.06
N GLY A 184 -2.26 11.31 -37.70
CA GLY A 184 -1.06 10.70 -37.10
C GLY A 184 -1.28 10.04 -35.76
N GLY A 185 -2.51 9.58 -35.50
CA GLY A 185 -2.94 8.99 -34.24
C GLY A 185 -3.35 9.96 -33.12
N ASN A 186 -3.37 11.28 -33.31
CA ASN A 186 -3.80 12.23 -32.26
C ASN A 186 -5.15 12.89 -32.58
N ARG A 187 -6.20 12.53 -31.81
CA ARG A 187 -7.56 13.10 -31.94
C ARG A 187 -7.68 14.57 -31.50
N GLY A 188 -6.63 15.16 -30.90
CA GLY A 188 -6.64 16.55 -30.42
C GLY A 188 -6.01 17.58 -31.37
N ALA A 189 -5.40 17.14 -32.48
CA ALA A 189 -4.84 18.07 -33.46
C ALA A 189 -5.96 18.68 -34.30
N ARG A 190 -6.37 19.92 -33.98
CA ARG A 190 -7.39 20.68 -34.73
C ARG A 190 -7.09 20.85 -36.23
N ASN A 191 -5.89 20.46 -36.68
CA ASN A 191 -5.45 20.49 -38.07
C ASN A 191 -4.81 19.14 -38.43
N GLY A 192 -5.43 18.39 -39.35
CA GLY A 192 -4.82 17.20 -39.95
C GLY A 192 -3.55 17.53 -40.73
N TYR A 193 -2.66 16.54 -40.86
CA TYR A 193 -1.45 16.64 -41.68
C TYR A 193 -1.69 16.01 -43.04
N TYR A 194 -1.09 16.57 -44.08
CA TYR A 194 -1.09 16.01 -45.43
C TYR A 194 0.28 15.45 -45.72
N HIS A 195 0.35 14.17 -46.11
CA HIS A 195 1.61 13.51 -46.39
C HIS A 195 2.28 14.10 -47.64
N CYS A 196 3.54 14.54 -47.53
CA CYS A 196 4.22 15.26 -48.60
C CYS A 196 4.35 14.43 -49.87
N GLU A 197 4.70 13.14 -49.76
CA GLU A 197 4.83 12.26 -50.94
C GLU A 197 3.49 12.12 -51.70
N GLU A 198 2.35 12.22 -51.01
CA GLU A 198 1.03 12.11 -51.66
C GLU A 198 0.62 13.42 -52.33
N ILE A 199 0.94 14.56 -51.70
CA ILE A 199 0.81 15.88 -52.32
C ILE A 199 1.64 15.95 -53.60
N GLU A 200 2.90 15.53 -53.55
CA GLU A 200 3.83 15.61 -54.69
C GLU A 200 3.35 14.74 -55.86
N LYS A 201 2.84 13.54 -55.59
CA LYS A 201 2.21 12.68 -56.62
C LYS A 201 1.01 13.35 -57.27
N VAL A 202 0.09 13.91 -56.47
CA VAL A 202 -1.10 14.58 -57.01
C VAL A 202 -0.72 15.80 -57.85
N ILE A 203 0.28 16.58 -57.42
CA ILE A 203 0.82 17.71 -58.22
C ILE A 203 1.33 17.20 -59.57
N GLN A 204 2.11 16.12 -59.59
CA GLN A 204 2.64 15.53 -60.81
C GLN A 204 1.53 15.01 -61.73
N GLU A 205 0.54 14.28 -61.19
CA GLU A 205 -0.58 13.73 -61.96
C GLU A 205 -1.48 14.82 -62.57
N ILE A 206 -1.72 15.92 -61.84
CA ILE A 206 -2.45 17.09 -62.35
C ILE A 206 -1.65 17.82 -63.44
N ALA A 207 -0.32 17.90 -63.31
CA ALA A 207 0.54 18.52 -64.32
C ALA A 207 0.53 17.75 -65.65
N LEU A 208 0.38 16.43 -65.62
CA LEU A 208 0.24 15.59 -66.83
C LEU A 208 -1.09 15.82 -67.56
N CYS A 209 -2.12 16.32 -66.87
CA CYS A 209 -3.42 16.61 -67.44
C CYS A 209 -3.41 17.93 -68.25
N LYS A 210 -3.04 17.87 -69.54
CA LYS A 210 -2.90 19.06 -70.41
C LYS A 210 -4.18 19.86 -70.64
N ARG A 211 -5.35 19.21 -70.69
CA ARG A 211 -6.66 19.84 -71.00
C ARG A 211 -7.50 20.02 -69.74
N ARG A 212 -8.30 21.10 -69.67
CA ARG A 212 -9.25 21.36 -68.57
C ARG A 212 -10.17 20.17 -68.28
N LYS A 213 -10.74 19.56 -69.32
CA LYS A 213 -11.62 18.38 -69.21
C LYS A 213 -10.90 17.15 -68.65
N ALA A 214 -9.61 16.99 -68.93
CA ALA A 214 -8.80 15.90 -68.39
C ALA A 214 -8.51 16.11 -66.89
N LYS A 215 -8.20 17.35 -66.48
CA LYS A 215 -8.06 17.71 -65.06
C LYS A 215 -9.34 17.48 -64.26
N GLU A 216 -10.50 17.88 -64.81
CA GLU A 216 -11.79 17.67 -64.15
C GLU A 216 -12.11 16.18 -63.96
N ASN A 217 -11.88 15.35 -65.00
CA ASN A 217 -12.09 13.91 -64.92
C ASN A 217 -11.15 13.26 -63.88
N TYR A 218 -9.87 13.65 -63.86
CA TYR A 218 -8.93 13.20 -62.83
C TYR A 218 -9.41 13.60 -61.42
N ASN A 219 -9.79 14.85 -61.21
CA ASN A 219 -10.28 15.34 -59.92
C ASN A 219 -11.51 14.55 -59.45
N GLN A 220 -12.46 14.27 -60.34
CA GLN A 220 -13.66 13.49 -60.01
C GLN A 220 -13.32 12.05 -59.64
N LYS A 221 -12.51 11.35 -60.45
CA LYS A 221 -12.05 9.99 -60.16
C LYS A 221 -11.27 9.91 -58.84
N ARG A 222 -10.39 10.89 -58.60
CA ARG A 222 -9.59 10.98 -57.39
C ARG A 222 -10.45 11.22 -56.16
N LYS A 223 -11.41 12.15 -56.22
CA LYS A 223 -12.39 12.40 -55.13
C LYS A 223 -13.19 11.15 -54.80
N GLN A 224 -13.63 10.39 -55.80
CA GLN A 224 -14.32 9.12 -55.60
C GLN A 224 -13.43 8.10 -54.89
N PHE A 225 -12.18 7.93 -55.34
CA PHE A 225 -11.20 7.06 -54.67
C PHE A 225 -10.92 7.49 -53.22
N LEU A 226 -10.81 8.79 -52.94
CA LEU A 226 -10.62 9.28 -51.57
C LEU A 226 -11.86 9.01 -50.70
N LYS A 227 -13.07 9.11 -51.26
CA LYS A 227 -14.30 8.76 -50.56
C LYS A 227 -14.27 7.30 -50.12
N GLU A 228 -13.93 6.39 -51.04
CA GLU A 228 -13.78 4.95 -50.74
C GLU A 228 -12.69 4.67 -49.69
N CYS A 229 -11.55 5.37 -49.78
CA CYS A 229 -10.48 5.28 -48.77
C CYS A 229 -10.95 5.75 -47.40
N SER A 230 -11.69 6.86 -47.34
CA SER A 230 -12.21 7.42 -46.10
C SER A 230 -13.25 6.49 -45.47
N GLU A 231 -14.18 5.97 -46.26
CA GLU A 231 -15.19 5.00 -45.80
C GLU A 231 -14.53 3.70 -45.29
N HIS A 232 -13.51 3.20 -45.99
CA HIS A 232 -12.73 2.05 -45.55
C HIS A 232 -12.02 2.33 -44.22
N ALA A 233 -11.35 3.46 -44.10
CA ALA A 233 -10.67 3.85 -42.87
C ALA A 233 -11.64 3.98 -41.69
N SER A 234 -12.81 4.59 -41.90
CA SER A 234 -13.85 4.68 -40.88
C SER A 234 -14.30 3.30 -40.38
N ARG A 235 -14.58 2.35 -41.28
CA ARG A 235 -14.91 0.96 -40.88
C ARG A 235 -13.79 0.28 -40.09
N CYS A 236 -12.54 0.56 -40.45
CA CYS A 236 -11.38 0.02 -39.73
C CYS A 236 -11.23 0.63 -38.33
N GLU A 237 -11.45 1.93 -38.20
CA GLU A 237 -11.41 2.61 -36.90
C GLU A 237 -12.53 2.16 -35.97
N GLU A 238 -13.74 1.96 -36.52
CA GLU A 238 -14.89 1.39 -35.81
C GLU A 238 -14.58 -0.03 -35.31
N TRP A 239 -14.10 -0.92 -36.18
CA TRP A 239 -13.68 -2.26 -35.79
C TRP A 239 -12.60 -2.26 -34.70
N VAL A 240 -11.60 -1.37 -34.76
CA VAL A 240 -10.57 -1.23 -33.71
C VAL A 240 -11.18 -0.79 -32.38
N ALA A 241 -12.18 0.09 -32.42
CA ALA A 241 -12.89 0.53 -31.22
C ALA A 241 -13.69 -0.63 -30.61
N GLU A 242 -14.43 -1.38 -31.44
CA GLU A 242 -15.20 -2.56 -31.02
C GLU A 242 -14.30 -3.67 -30.46
N ASP A 243 -13.20 -4.03 -31.12
CA ASP A 243 -12.24 -5.03 -30.63
C ASP A 243 -11.62 -4.61 -29.30
N ARG A 244 -11.34 -3.31 -29.11
CA ARG A 244 -10.85 -2.79 -27.83
C ARG A 244 -11.90 -2.92 -26.74
N SER A 245 -13.16 -2.54 -27.02
CA SER A 245 -14.26 -2.66 -26.07
C SER A 245 -14.50 -4.10 -25.67
N ARG A 246 -14.53 -5.03 -26.65
CA ARG A 246 -14.66 -6.48 -26.39
C ARG A 246 -13.55 -6.99 -25.48
N LYS A 247 -12.29 -6.63 -25.76
CA LYS A 247 -11.14 -7.06 -24.92
C LYS A 247 -11.21 -6.48 -23.51
N ALA A 248 -11.71 -5.25 -23.36
CA ALA A 248 -11.91 -4.65 -22.04
C ALA A 248 -13.02 -5.39 -21.27
N GLU A 249 -14.13 -5.69 -21.93
CA GLU A 249 -15.23 -6.47 -21.37
C GLU A 249 -14.79 -7.90 -20.99
N GLU A 250 -14.03 -8.59 -21.84
CA GLU A 250 -13.43 -9.90 -21.52
C GLU A 250 -12.53 -9.81 -20.27
N ALA A 251 -11.68 -8.78 -20.18
CA ALA A 251 -10.81 -8.57 -19.04
C ALA A 251 -11.60 -8.22 -17.75
N ASP A 252 -12.71 -7.49 -17.89
CA ASP A 252 -13.61 -7.17 -16.80
C ASP A 252 -14.38 -8.40 -16.31
N ASN A 253 -14.89 -9.23 -17.22
CA ASN A 253 -15.54 -10.49 -16.89
C ASN A 253 -14.60 -11.45 -16.12
N VAL A 254 -13.33 -11.54 -16.55
CA VAL A 254 -12.32 -12.34 -15.83
C VAL A 254 -12.05 -11.76 -14.45
N ARG A 255 -11.97 -10.44 -14.32
CA ARG A 255 -11.79 -9.75 -13.05
C ARG A 255 -12.97 -9.97 -12.09
N GLU A 256 -14.20 -9.84 -12.57
CA GLU A 256 -15.40 -10.10 -11.77
C GLU A 256 -15.50 -11.56 -11.33
N SER A 257 -15.17 -12.50 -12.22
CA SER A 257 -15.09 -13.92 -11.88
C SER A 257 -14.05 -14.18 -10.78
N ARG A 258 -12.89 -13.53 -10.86
CA ARG A 258 -11.86 -13.59 -9.80
C ARG A 258 -12.37 -13.06 -8.47
N ILE A 259 -13.02 -11.89 -8.46
CA ILE A 259 -13.59 -11.30 -7.24
C ILE A 259 -14.60 -12.26 -6.62
N ARG A 260 -15.51 -12.81 -7.44
CA ARG A 260 -16.52 -13.78 -6.99
C ARG A 260 -15.89 -15.02 -6.37
N ALA A 261 -14.87 -15.60 -7.02
CA ALA A 261 -14.16 -16.75 -6.48
C ALA A 261 -13.43 -16.46 -5.15
N ILE A 262 -12.90 -15.25 -4.97
CA ILE A 262 -12.31 -14.80 -3.70
C ILE A 262 -13.40 -14.67 -2.62
N TYR A 263 -14.53 -14.06 -2.96
CA TYR A 263 -15.65 -13.90 -2.04
C TYR A 263 -16.22 -15.24 -1.61
N ASP A 264 -16.38 -16.19 -2.52
CA ASP A 264 -16.85 -17.54 -2.20
C ASP A 264 -15.88 -18.26 -1.24
N ARG A 265 -14.55 -18.10 -1.41
CA ARG A 265 -13.56 -18.62 -0.45
C ARG A 265 -13.72 -17.99 0.93
N LEU A 266 -13.84 -16.66 0.99
CA LEU A 266 -14.00 -15.93 2.25
C LEU A 266 -15.32 -16.32 2.95
N ARG A 267 -16.41 -16.45 2.19
CA ARG A 267 -17.71 -16.89 2.69
C ARG A 267 -17.64 -18.30 3.28
N ASN A 268 -16.98 -19.21 2.56
CA ASN A 268 -16.78 -20.59 3.03
C ASN A 268 -15.90 -20.68 4.30
N MET A 269 -15.03 -19.70 4.52
CA MET A 269 -14.26 -19.57 5.76
C MET A 269 -15.06 -18.90 6.90
N GLY A 270 -16.25 -18.37 6.62
CA GLY A 270 -17.16 -17.74 7.59
C GLY A 270 -16.96 -16.23 7.77
N TYR A 271 -16.35 -15.55 6.80
CA TYR A 271 -16.31 -14.09 6.78
C TYR A 271 -17.60 -13.50 6.22
N THR A 272 -17.92 -12.29 6.65
CA THR A 272 -19.15 -11.56 6.28
C THR A 272 -19.00 -10.83 4.95
N GLU A 273 -20.11 -10.41 4.34
CA GLU A 273 -20.04 -9.59 3.12
C GLU A 273 -19.36 -8.24 3.35
N ASP A 274 -19.48 -7.66 4.56
CA ASP A 274 -18.78 -6.43 4.91
C ASP A 274 -17.26 -6.64 4.85
N ASP A 275 -16.75 -7.77 5.37
CA ASP A 275 -15.32 -8.13 5.26
C ASP A 275 -14.88 -8.25 3.79
N MET A 276 -15.77 -8.74 2.91
CA MET A 276 -15.50 -8.91 1.49
C MET A 276 -15.47 -7.57 0.73
N GLN A 277 -16.33 -6.61 1.10
CA GLN A 277 -16.32 -5.28 0.48
C GLN A 277 -15.02 -4.53 0.74
N GLU A 278 -14.43 -4.68 1.92
CA GLU A 278 -13.17 -4.02 2.29
C GLU A 278 -11.99 -4.45 1.42
N VAL A 279 -11.95 -5.73 1.03
CA VAL A 279 -10.86 -6.25 0.18
C VAL A 279 -11.10 -6.06 -1.32
N LYS A 280 -12.28 -5.59 -1.71
CA LYS A 280 -12.69 -5.46 -3.13
C LYS A 280 -11.65 -4.73 -3.95
N TRP A 281 -11.16 -3.60 -3.45
CA TRP A 281 -10.29 -2.69 -4.20
C TRP A 281 -8.80 -3.00 -4.10
N LEU A 282 -8.42 -4.12 -3.45
CA LEU A 282 -7.03 -4.55 -3.40
C LEU A 282 -6.53 -4.87 -4.81
N GLN A 283 -5.32 -4.38 -5.12
CA GLN A 283 -4.72 -4.56 -6.44
C GLN A 283 -4.54 -6.04 -6.82
N CYS A 284 -4.30 -6.92 -5.83
CA CYS A 284 -4.20 -8.36 -6.03
C CYS A 284 -5.56 -9.04 -6.31
N VAL A 285 -6.66 -8.45 -5.84
CA VAL A 285 -8.05 -8.88 -6.05
C VAL A 285 -8.57 -8.38 -7.40
N GLN A 286 -8.21 -7.16 -7.80
CA GLN A 286 -8.67 -6.49 -9.03
C GLN A 286 -7.98 -6.96 -10.33
N ARG A 287 -7.10 -7.98 -10.29
CA ARG A 287 -6.39 -8.45 -11.49
C ARG A 287 -7.32 -9.18 -12.45
N SER A 288 -7.21 -8.90 -13.75
CA SER A 288 -7.89 -9.63 -14.83
C SER A 288 -7.21 -10.96 -15.16
N THR A 289 -7.05 -11.82 -14.15
CA THR A 289 -6.48 -13.17 -14.30
C THR A 289 -7.28 -14.17 -13.47
N PRO A 290 -7.56 -15.38 -13.99
CA PRO A 290 -8.25 -16.41 -13.21
C PRO A 290 -7.60 -16.69 -11.85
N LEU A 291 -8.41 -16.99 -10.84
CA LEU A 291 -7.92 -17.39 -9.53
C LEU A 291 -7.55 -18.88 -9.55
N SER A 292 -6.26 -19.18 -9.47
CA SER A 292 -5.74 -20.54 -9.20
C SER A 292 -5.37 -20.69 -7.73
N GLU A 293 -5.23 -21.93 -7.23
CA GLU A 293 -4.76 -22.20 -5.86
C GLU A 293 -3.44 -21.51 -5.55
N LYS A 294 -2.43 -21.67 -6.42
CA LYS A 294 -1.15 -20.98 -6.26
C LYS A 294 -1.29 -19.47 -6.18
N SER A 295 -2.19 -18.90 -6.98
CA SER A 295 -2.44 -17.45 -6.95
C SER A 295 -3.18 -17.01 -5.69
N TRP A 296 -4.02 -17.87 -5.11
CA TRP A 296 -4.69 -17.62 -3.84
C TRP A 296 -3.68 -17.63 -2.70
N ASP A 297 -2.80 -18.64 -2.63
CA ASP A 297 -1.78 -18.74 -1.58
C ASP A 297 -0.90 -17.50 -1.52
N MET A 298 -0.54 -16.94 -2.69
CA MET A 298 0.25 -15.70 -2.77
C MET A 298 -0.49 -14.44 -2.30
N ILE A 299 -1.81 -14.34 -2.51
CA ILE A 299 -2.56 -13.11 -2.20
C ILE A 299 -3.28 -13.17 -0.86
N SER A 300 -3.52 -14.38 -0.34
CA SER A 300 -4.30 -14.60 0.88
C SER A 300 -3.74 -13.86 2.11
N PRO A 301 -2.42 -13.73 2.32
CA PRO A 301 -1.89 -12.96 3.45
C PRO A 301 -2.31 -11.48 3.41
N ASP A 302 -2.25 -10.86 2.23
CA ASP A 302 -2.65 -9.45 2.05
C ASP A 302 -4.16 -9.27 2.27
N VAL A 303 -4.97 -10.22 1.77
CA VAL A 303 -6.42 -10.22 1.95
C VAL A 303 -6.77 -10.34 3.45
N PHE A 304 -6.17 -11.29 4.16
CA PHE A 304 -6.45 -11.47 5.58
C PHE A 304 -5.90 -10.35 6.46
N ALA A 305 -4.79 -9.71 6.08
CA ALA A 305 -4.28 -8.54 6.79
C ALA A 305 -5.30 -7.37 6.76
N VAL A 306 -5.93 -7.14 5.61
CA VAL A 306 -6.95 -6.08 5.45
C VAL A 306 -8.22 -6.42 6.22
N ILE A 307 -8.71 -7.67 6.11
CA ILE A 307 -9.87 -8.13 6.89
C ILE A 307 -9.61 -8.00 8.40
N ARG A 308 -8.41 -8.40 8.86
CA ARG A 308 -8.04 -8.29 10.27
C ARG A 308 -8.02 -6.85 10.75
N GLY A 309 -7.45 -5.93 9.96
CA GLY A 309 -7.42 -4.50 10.29
C GLY A 309 -8.83 -3.89 10.38
N TYR A 310 -9.70 -4.22 9.41
CA TYR A 310 -11.09 -3.80 9.41
C TYR A 310 -11.85 -4.31 10.64
N ARG A 311 -11.80 -5.62 10.88
CA ARG A 311 -12.49 -6.25 12.02
C ARG A 311 -11.95 -5.78 13.37
N THR A 312 -10.65 -5.49 13.47
CA THR A 312 -10.06 -4.87 14.68
C THR A 312 -10.64 -3.48 14.93
N SER A 313 -10.74 -2.67 13.87
CA SER A 313 -11.31 -1.32 13.97
C SER A 313 -12.79 -1.37 14.40
N ARG A 314 -13.57 -2.29 13.82
CA ARG A 314 -14.95 -2.54 14.23
C ARG A 314 -15.06 -3.04 15.67
N MET A 315 -14.21 -3.97 16.07
CA MET A 315 -14.15 -4.48 17.45
C MET A 315 -13.87 -3.37 18.47
N LEU A 316 -13.22 -2.27 18.11
CA LEU A 316 -13.01 -1.14 19.02
C LEU A 316 -14.18 -0.13 19.01
N ARG A 317 -14.87 0.02 17.87
CA ARG A 317 -15.90 1.06 17.69
C ARG A 317 -17.32 0.56 17.94
N ASP A 318 -17.61 -0.64 17.50
CA ASP A 318 -18.96 -1.20 17.49
C ASP A 318 -19.29 -1.79 18.85
N ASN A 319 -20.50 -1.49 19.35
CA ASN A 319 -21.01 -2.00 20.62
C ASN A 319 -22.05 -3.12 20.45
N ASP A 320 -22.21 -3.61 19.23
CA ASP A 320 -23.17 -4.64 18.84
C ASP A 320 -22.52 -5.79 18.03
N GLY A 321 -23.32 -6.80 17.73
CA GLY A 321 -22.91 -7.96 16.96
C GLY A 321 -21.96 -8.92 17.67
N ILE A 322 -21.33 -9.79 16.86
CA ILE A 322 -20.48 -10.87 17.36
C ILE A 322 -19.19 -10.34 17.99
N LEU A 323 -18.57 -9.30 17.42
CA LEU A 323 -17.31 -8.75 17.92
C LEU A 323 -17.49 -8.11 19.30
N ALA A 324 -18.60 -7.40 19.54
CA ALA A 324 -18.92 -6.87 20.86
C ALA A 324 -19.19 -7.97 21.89
N THR A 325 -19.88 -9.05 21.48
CA THR A 325 -20.05 -10.24 22.35
C THR A 325 -18.70 -10.85 22.73
N ARG A 326 -17.81 -11.01 21.76
CA ARG A 326 -16.46 -11.56 21.98
C ARG A 326 -15.62 -10.67 22.90
N ARG A 327 -15.72 -9.35 22.73
CA ARG A 327 -15.08 -8.35 23.60
C ARG A 327 -15.54 -8.54 25.04
N LYS A 328 -16.85 -8.59 25.29
CA LYS A 328 -17.41 -8.82 26.63
C LYS A 328 -16.94 -10.14 27.25
N THR A 329 -16.84 -11.20 26.45
CA THR A 329 -16.27 -12.48 26.93
C THR A 329 -14.81 -12.33 27.32
N PHE A 330 -14.00 -11.65 26.51
CA PHE A 330 -12.62 -11.36 26.87
C PHE A 330 -12.52 -10.52 28.13
N ASP A 331 -13.37 -9.51 28.30
CA ASP A 331 -13.33 -8.60 29.46
C ASP A 331 -13.53 -9.36 30.77
N LYS A 332 -14.47 -10.30 30.78
CA LYS A 332 -14.71 -11.21 31.90
C LYS A 332 -13.46 -12.06 32.18
N VAL A 333 -12.93 -12.74 31.16
CA VAL A 333 -11.76 -13.64 31.33
C VAL A 333 -10.50 -12.87 31.74
N PHE A 334 -10.32 -11.66 31.21
CA PHE A 334 -9.22 -10.77 31.56
C PHE A 334 -9.32 -10.28 33.00
N LEU A 335 -10.54 -9.98 33.48
CA LEU A 335 -10.76 -9.65 34.89
C LEU A 335 -10.44 -10.85 35.80
N ASP A 336 -10.89 -12.05 35.45
CA ASP A 336 -10.57 -13.27 36.20
C ASP A 336 -9.06 -13.53 36.25
N TYR A 337 -8.36 -13.30 35.13
CA TYR A 337 -6.91 -13.35 35.06
C TYR A 337 -6.26 -12.30 35.97
N LYS A 338 -6.67 -11.03 35.91
CA LYS A 338 -6.14 -9.98 36.79
C LYS A 338 -6.36 -10.30 38.28
N ASN A 339 -7.48 -10.93 38.63
CA ASN A 339 -7.77 -11.36 40.01
C ASN A 339 -6.81 -12.43 40.54
N LYS A 340 -6.18 -13.23 39.66
CA LYS A 340 -5.14 -14.21 40.03
C LYS A 340 -3.77 -13.57 40.27
N LEU A 341 -3.57 -12.35 39.78
CA LEU A 341 -2.30 -11.62 39.91
C LEU A 341 -2.23 -10.84 41.22
N GLN A 342 -1.02 -10.60 41.70
CA GLN A 342 -0.81 -9.64 42.79
C GLN A 342 -1.06 -8.20 42.33
N PRO A 343 -1.45 -7.29 43.24
CA PRO A 343 -1.72 -5.90 42.89
C PRO A 343 -0.62 -5.20 42.09
N LYS A 344 0.64 -5.41 42.47
CA LYS A 344 1.80 -4.86 41.77
C LYS A 344 1.96 -5.40 40.35
N GLN A 345 1.57 -6.65 40.09
CA GLN A 345 1.69 -7.28 38.78
C GLN A 345 0.62 -6.77 37.82
N TRP A 346 -0.64 -6.67 38.25
CA TRP A 346 -1.66 -6.13 37.34
C TRP A 346 -1.53 -4.61 37.15
N ARG A 347 -0.88 -3.87 38.08
CA ARG A 347 -0.55 -2.44 37.92
C ARG A 347 0.24 -2.18 36.63
N THR A 348 1.09 -3.10 36.19
CA THR A 348 1.94 -2.94 35.00
C THR A 348 1.24 -3.33 33.70
N LEU A 349 0.02 -3.90 33.77
CA LEU A 349 -0.71 -4.30 32.58
C LEU A 349 -1.25 -3.08 31.81
N PRO A 350 -1.32 -3.16 30.46
CA PRO A 350 -1.96 -2.16 29.63
C PRO A 350 -3.47 -2.01 29.88
N SER A 351 -4.05 -0.97 29.26
CA SER A 351 -5.50 -0.85 29.15
C SER A 351 -6.11 -2.06 28.46
N ILE A 352 -7.37 -2.36 28.78
CA ILE A 352 -8.08 -3.48 28.17
C ILE A 352 -8.21 -3.32 26.66
N GLU A 353 -8.34 -2.09 26.18
CA GLU A 353 -8.37 -1.75 24.77
C GLU A 353 -7.05 -2.07 24.06
N THR A 354 -5.92 -1.82 24.74
CA THR A 354 -4.60 -2.24 24.25
C THR A 354 -4.46 -3.76 24.27
N MET A 355 -5.06 -4.44 25.25
CA MET A 355 -5.03 -5.90 25.32
C MET A 355 -5.65 -6.57 24.09
N TYR A 356 -6.70 -5.99 23.50
CA TYR A 356 -7.31 -6.52 22.27
C TYR A 356 -6.42 -6.42 21.01
N LEU A 357 -5.36 -5.61 21.08
CA LEU A 357 -4.47 -5.32 19.94
C LEU A 357 -3.24 -6.21 19.88
N PHE A 358 -2.90 -6.89 20.98
CA PHE A 358 -1.86 -7.92 20.97
C PHE A 358 -2.22 -9.01 19.98
N GLN A 359 -1.23 -9.49 19.23
CA GLN A 359 -1.48 -10.34 18.07
C GLN A 359 -2.20 -11.63 18.48
N THR A 360 -1.73 -12.25 19.58
CA THR A 360 -2.28 -13.51 20.11
C THR A 360 -3.76 -13.39 20.49
N VAL A 361 -4.15 -12.28 21.09
CA VAL A 361 -5.54 -11.97 21.47
C VAL A 361 -6.37 -11.57 20.26
N ASN A 362 -5.86 -10.64 19.46
CA ASN A 362 -6.56 -10.07 18.32
C ASN A 362 -7.00 -11.16 17.35
N GLU A 363 -6.12 -12.12 17.03
CA GLU A 363 -6.41 -13.24 16.15
C GLU A 363 -7.58 -14.11 16.61
N ILE A 364 -7.78 -14.23 17.93
CA ILE A 364 -8.90 -14.97 18.51
C ILE A 364 -10.18 -14.12 18.42
N LEU A 365 -10.11 -12.84 18.76
CA LEU A 365 -11.28 -11.96 18.81
C LEU A 365 -11.84 -11.66 17.42
N VAL A 366 -10.98 -11.41 16.43
CA VAL A 366 -11.39 -11.01 15.08
C VAL A 366 -11.50 -12.18 14.10
N CYS A 367 -11.48 -13.43 14.60
CA CYS A 367 -11.65 -14.62 13.76
C CYS A 367 -13.00 -14.61 13.00
N PRO A 368 -13.18 -15.45 11.96
CA PRO A 368 -14.45 -15.53 11.22
C PRO A 368 -15.67 -15.75 12.12
N ASP A 369 -16.85 -15.30 11.69
CA ASP A 369 -18.08 -15.38 12.49
C ASP A 369 -18.55 -16.82 12.72
N SER A 370 -18.18 -17.73 11.80
CA SER A 370 -18.41 -19.17 11.92
C SER A 370 -17.68 -19.82 13.10
N LYS A 371 -16.63 -19.19 13.63
CA LYS A 371 -15.84 -19.73 14.74
C LYS A 371 -16.38 -19.21 16.08
N THR A 372 -16.64 -20.12 16.99
CA THR A 372 -16.90 -19.78 18.39
C THR A 372 -15.58 -19.54 19.11
N ILE A 373 -15.56 -18.57 20.02
CA ILE A 373 -14.46 -18.39 20.96
C ILE A 373 -14.81 -19.12 22.26
N SER A 374 -13.82 -19.73 22.91
CA SER A 374 -14.00 -20.37 24.22
C SER A 374 -13.27 -19.57 25.31
N GLU A 375 -13.87 -19.48 26.49
CA GLU A 375 -13.26 -18.84 27.67
C GLU A 375 -11.95 -19.55 28.05
N GLU A 376 -11.89 -20.87 27.94
CA GLU A 376 -10.69 -21.68 28.20
C GLU A 376 -9.51 -21.26 27.31
N LYS A 377 -9.75 -21.11 26.01
CA LYS A 377 -8.70 -20.70 25.06
C LYS A 377 -8.19 -19.29 25.36
N LEU A 378 -9.08 -18.38 25.75
CA LEU A 378 -8.70 -17.03 26.17
C LEU A 378 -7.89 -17.06 27.47
N SER A 379 -8.28 -17.88 28.45
CA SER A 379 -7.52 -18.05 29.71
C SER A 379 -6.12 -18.57 29.44
N THR A 380 -5.95 -19.63 28.65
CA THR A 380 -4.63 -20.15 28.29
C THR A 380 -3.79 -19.13 27.52
N THR A 381 -4.42 -18.29 26.69
CA THR A 381 -3.72 -17.22 25.97
C THR A 381 -3.24 -16.14 26.94
N LEU A 382 -4.04 -15.73 27.92
CA LEU A 382 -3.64 -14.75 28.93
C LEU A 382 -2.54 -15.27 29.87
N GLU A 383 -2.48 -16.58 30.11
CA GLU A 383 -1.41 -17.18 30.92
C GLU A 383 -0.04 -17.09 30.23
N THR A 384 0.00 -16.98 28.90
CA THR A 384 1.25 -16.86 28.11
C THR A 384 1.51 -15.45 27.58
N ILE A 385 0.55 -14.52 27.71
CA ILE A 385 0.64 -13.18 27.12
C ILE A 385 1.68 -12.28 27.81
N GLN A 386 2.08 -12.62 29.03
CA GLN A 386 3.02 -11.84 29.83
C GLN A 386 4.31 -11.52 29.06
N ASP A 387 4.87 -12.51 28.34
CA ASP A 387 6.07 -12.33 27.54
C ASP A 387 5.87 -11.33 26.39
N GLU A 388 4.70 -11.36 25.75
CA GLU A 388 4.32 -10.43 24.66
C GLU A 388 4.17 -9.00 25.21
N VAL A 389 3.50 -8.85 26.35
CA VAL A 389 3.33 -7.57 27.05
C VAL A 389 4.68 -7.01 27.49
N ASP A 390 5.51 -7.81 28.14
CA ASP A 390 6.83 -7.39 28.63
C ASP A 390 7.78 -7.06 27.47
N CYS A 391 7.70 -7.79 26.35
CA CYS A 391 8.45 -7.46 25.14
C CYS A 391 8.00 -6.12 24.54
N TRP A 392 6.69 -5.87 24.50
CA TRP A 392 6.13 -4.63 24.01
C TRP A 392 6.49 -3.44 24.90
N ILE A 393 6.38 -3.56 26.22
CA ILE A 393 6.80 -2.53 27.19
C ILE A 393 8.29 -2.24 27.06
N ARG A 394 9.15 -3.28 26.95
CA ARG A 394 10.60 -3.09 26.72
C ARG A 394 10.88 -2.35 25.41
N THR A 395 10.15 -2.68 24.36
CA THR A 395 10.26 -2.00 23.06
C THR A 395 9.88 -0.53 23.16
N LEU A 396 8.78 -0.22 23.86
CA LEU A 396 8.37 1.16 24.17
C LEU A 396 9.44 1.92 24.96
N LYS A 397 9.97 1.31 26.04
CA LYS A 397 11.05 1.91 26.84
C LYS A 397 12.28 2.22 25.98
N ARG A 398 12.68 1.30 25.09
CA ARG A 398 13.81 1.49 24.18
C ARG A 398 13.58 2.63 23.20
N ILE A 399 12.43 2.67 22.52
CA ILE A 399 12.09 3.73 21.56
C ILE A 399 12.08 5.09 22.26
N LEU A 400 11.44 5.18 23.42
CA LEU A 400 11.41 6.41 24.20
C LEU A 400 12.80 6.83 24.68
N ALA A 401 13.65 5.89 25.09
CA ALA A 401 15.03 6.18 25.48
C ALA A 401 15.89 6.68 24.31
N GLU A 402 15.70 6.13 23.11
CA GLU A 402 16.36 6.59 21.88
C GLU A 402 15.95 8.02 21.52
N ASP A 403 14.64 8.33 21.54
CA ASP A 403 14.13 9.70 21.31
C ASP A 403 14.72 10.72 22.31
N ILE A 404 14.91 10.30 23.57
CA ILE A 404 15.54 11.12 24.61
C ILE A 404 17.00 11.39 24.29
N ALA A 405 17.74 10.33 23.94
CA ALA A 405 19.15 10.43 23.61
C ALA A 405 19.38 11.36 22.41
N GLU A 406 18.56 11.23 21.35
CA GLU A 406 18.62 12.12 20.18
C GLU A 406 18.30 13.57 20.54
N ALA A 407 17.28 13.81 21.38
CA ALA A 407 16.94 15.16 21.84
C ALA A 407 18.05 15.78 22.70
N ILE A 408 18.69 14.99 23.57
CA ILE A 408 19.84 15.41 24.37
C ILE A 408 21.04 15.69 23.47
N ASP A 409 21.36 14.82 22.50
CA ASP A 409 22.49 15.02 21.59
C ASP A 409 22.30 16.25 20.70
N MET A 410 21.08 16.51 20.23
CA MET A 410 20.74 17.72 19.48
C MET A 410 20.89 18.99 20.34
N TYR A 411 20.50 18.93 21.61
CA TYR A 411 20.67 20.03 22.57
C TYR A 411 22.14 20.24 22.94
N MET A 412 22.89 19.17 23.21
CA MET A 412 24.32 19.19 23.57
C MET A 412 25.21 19.63 22.40
N CYS A 413 24.85 19.31 21.15
CA CYS A 413 25.47 19.88 19.96
C CYS A 413 25.23 21.39 19.80
N SER A 414 24.17 21.91 20.42
CA SER A 414 23.76 23.33 20.34
C SER A 414 24.28 24.17 21.53
N SER A 415 24.59 23.56 22.67
CA SER A 415 25.06 24.26 23.87
C SER A 415 26.35 23.66 24.44
N ARG A 416 27.49 24.35 24.29
CA ARG A 416 28.71 24.05 25.04
C ARG A 416 28.57 24.56 26.49
N ARG A 417 28.18 23.68 27.42
CA ARG A 417 28.61 23.62 28.83
C ARG A 417 27.64 22.79 29.68
N ALA A 418 28.11 21.69 30.24
CA ALA A 418 28.31 21.45 31.68
C ALA A 418 28.33 19.94 31.95
N GLU A 419 29.39 19.49 32.61
CA GLU A 419 29.57 18.12 33.10
C GLU A 419 28.62 17.87 34.28
N ALA A 420 27.67 16.96 34.10
CA ALA A 420 26.93 16.34 35.21
C ALA A 420 27.08 14.81 35.08
N PRO A 421 27.28 14.07 36.19
CA PRO A 421 27.38 12.62 36.14
C PRO A 421 26.08 12.00 35.62
N PRO A 422 26.14 10.85 34.91
CA PRO A 422 24.94 10.16 34.46
C PRO A 422 24.09 9.73 35.66
N PRO A 423 22.74 9.84 35.58
CA PRO A 423 21.83 9.45 36.66
C PRO A 423 21.97 7.95 37.01
N ARG A 424 21.81 7.62 38.30
CA ARG A 424 21.91 6.24 38.83
C ARG A 424 20.71 5.36 38.46
N THR A 425 19.59 5.99 38.11
CA THR A 425 18.35 5.39 37.65
C THR A 425 18.12 5.71 36.17
N THR A 426 17.42 4.84 35.45
CA THR A 426 16.96 5.14 34.08
C THR A 426 16.15 6.42 34.11
N SER A 427 16.51 7.41 33.27
CA SER A 427 15.83 8.72 33.21
C SER A 427 14.30 8.59 33.13
N LEU A 428 13.80 7.49 32.55
CA LEU A 428 12.37 7.18 32.40
C LEU A 428 11.61 6.99 33.71
N ASP A 429 12.25 6.64 34.82
CA ASP A 429 11.59 6.33 36.10
C ASP A 429 11.61 7.50 37.10
N LEU A 430 12.17 8.65 36.70
CA LEU A 430 12.26 9.85 37.53
C LEU A 430 10.94 10.62 37.58
N ALA A 431 10.61 11.24 38.72
CA ALA A 431 9.41 12.07 38.88
C ALA A 431 9.39 13.30 37.96
N MET A 432 10.56 13.79 37.55
CA MET A 432 10.68 14.93 36.64
C MET A 432 10.48 14.57 35.16
N THR A 433 10.45 13.27 34.85
CA THR A 433 10.15 12.74 33.53
C THR A 433 8.64 12.64 33.36
N VAL A 434 8.13 13.19 32.26
CA VAL A 434 6.73 12.97 31.87
C VAL A 434 6.65 12.40 30.48
N ILE A 435 5.60 11.63 30.24
CA ILE A 435 5.28 11.04 28.96
C ILE A 435 4.00 11.70 28.46
N GLN A 436 4.11 12.37 27.32
CA GLN A 436 2.99 13.02 26.65
C GLN A 436 2.44 12.11 25.56
N CYS A 437 1.13 11.83 25.62
CA CYS A 437 0.40 11.23 24.50
C CYS A 437 0.36 12.21 23.32
N VAL A 438 0.83 11.80 22.14
CA VAL A 438 0.86 12.64 20.93
C VAL A 438 -0.55 12.89 20.38
N GLN A 439 -1.51 12.02 20.69
CA GLN A 439 -2.88 12.12 20.18
C GLN A 439 -3.71 13.15 20.93
N CYS A 440 -3.80 13.01 22.26
CA CYS A 440 -4.66 13.84 23.10
C CYS A 440 -3.89 14.85 23.96
N TYR A 441 -2.55 14.87 23.86
CA TYR A 441 -1.66 15.73 24.65
C TYR A 441 -1.83 15.55 26.17
N HIS A 442 -2.29 14.37 26.60
CA HIS A 442 -2.34 13.96 28.00
C HIS A 442 -0.92 13.69 28.52
N TYR A 443 -0.64 14.12 29.74
CA TYR A 443 0.66 13.92 30.39
C TYR A 443 0.54 12.89 31.51
N SER A 444 1.28 11.79 31.37
CA SER A 444 1.40 10.74 32.37
C SER A 444 2.79 10.83 33.01
N SER A 445 2.88 10.70 34.33
CA SER A 445 4.17 10.76 35.04
C SER A 445 4.86 9.40 35.21
N THR A 446 4.28 8.31 34.70
CA THR A 446 4.97 7.03 34.54
C THR A 446 4.62 6.40 33.19
N LEU A 447 5.46 5.47 32.72
CA LEU A 447 5.15 4.69 31.52
C LEU A 447 3.93 3.80 31.73
N GLU A 448 3.76 3.20 32.91
CA GLU A 448 2.62 2.35 33.21
C GLU A 448 1.32 3.17 33.17
N ALA A 449 1.31 4.41 33.65
CA ALA A 449 0.18 5.31 33.51
C ALA A 449 -0.08 5.66 32.03
N ALA A 450 0.97 5.99 31.28
CA ALA A 450 0.85 6.29 29.84
C ALA A 450 0.26 5.11 29.07
N VAL A 451 0.73 3.91 29.35
CA VAL A 451 0.29 2.66 28.72
C VAL A 451 -1.14 2.27 29.12
N ARG A 452 -1.58 2.57 30.36
CA ARG A 452 -2.98 2.41 30.78
C ARG A 452 -3.90 3.49 30.19
N HIS A 453 -3.36 4.63 29.78
CA HIS A 453 -4.10 5.68 29.10
C HIS A 453 -4.36 5.35 27.61
N LEU A 454 -3.45 4.62 26.94
CA LEU A 454 -3.56 4.28 25.52
C LEU A 454 -4.89 3.60 25.17
N HIS A 455 -5.44 3.99 24.02
CA HIS A 455 -6.65 3.41 23.42
C HIS A 455 -7.91 3.45 24.29
N THR A 456 -7.87 4.08 25.47
CA THR A 456 -9.04 4.33 26.30
C THR A 456 -9.96 5.35 25.64
N SER A 457 -11.22 5.40 26.05
CA SER A 457 -12.18 6.43 25.59
C SER A 457 -11.69 7.87 25.81
N SER A 458 -10.79 8.09 26.77
CA SER A 458 -10.18 9.40 27.07
C SER A 458 -9.03 9.78 26.12
N CYS A 459 -8.54 8.83 25.33
CA CYS A 459 -7.53 8.99 24.28
C CYS A 459 -8.22 8.82 22.91
N CYS A 460 -8.96 9.84 22.46
CA CYS A 460 -10.06 9.71 21.49
C CYS A 460 -9.68 9.19 20.09
N GLU A 461 -10.59 8.35 19.57
CA GLU A 461 -11.05 8.17 18.17
C GLU A 461 -10.13 8.67 17.03
N GLY A 462 -9.08 7.93 16.68
CA GLY A 462 -8.38 8.26 15.45
C GLY A 462 -7.06 7.54 15.31
N ASP A 463 -7.09 6.42 14.61
CA ASP A 463 -5.93 5.72 14.07
C ASP A 463 -5.06 4.95 15.08
N LEU A 464 -5.09 3.62 14.89
CA LEU A 464 -4.14 2.65 15.45
C LEU A 464 -2.75 2.97 14.89
N LEU A 465 -2.09 3.96 15.48
CA LEU A 465 -0.79 4.46 15.03
C LEU A 465 0.35 3.56 15.48
N ARG A 466 1.45 3.63 14.71
CA ARG A 466 2.70 2.93 15.00
C ARG A 466 3.24 3.33 16.37
N VAL A 467 3.77 2.35 17.10
CA VAL A 467 4.36 2.48 18.44
C VAL A 467 5.32 3.68 18.57
N SER A 468 6.11 3.98 17.53
CA SER A 468 7.07 5.09 17.50
C SER A 468 6.47 6.49 17.29
N GLN A 469 5.15 6.63 17.32
CA GLN A 469 4.45 7.92 17.16
C GLN A 469 3.46 8.20 18.30
N LEU A 470 3.36 7.32 19.30
CA LEU A 470 2.32 7.40 20.34
C LEU A 470 2.67 8.38 21.45
N PHE A 471 3.95 8.50 21.79
CA PHE A 471 4.41 9.26 22.94
C PHE A 471 5.56 10.19 22.62
N ARG A 472 5.62 11.31 23.34
CA ARG A 472 6.81 12.16 23.46
C ARG A 472 7.25 12.15 24.91
N TYR A 473 8.54 12.06 25.13
CA TYR A 473 9.11 12.26 26.45
C TYR A 473 9.55 13.72 26.61
N SER A 474 9.42 14.26 27.82
CA SER A 474 10.15 15.48 28.20
C SER A 474 10.44 15.51 29.70
N GLN A 475 11.61 16.04 30.05
CA GLN A 475 11.89 16.47 31.42
C GLN A 475 11.22 17.83 31.64
N VAL A 476 10.14 17.86 32.42
CA VAL A 476 9.38 19.10 32.57
C VAL A 476 9.93 19.93 33.71
N PRO A 477 10.25 21.22 33.48
CA PRO A 477 10.68 22.12 34.55
C PRO A 477 9.70 22.20 35.73
N THR A 478 8.39 22.18 35.45
CA THR A 478 7.32 22.13 36.46
C THR A 478 7.46 20.92 37.38
N ALA A 479 7.66 19.72 36.82
CA ALA A 479 7.83 18.50 37.59
C ALA A 479 9.11 18.57 38.45
N ARG A 480 10.23 19.02 37.87
CA ARG A 480 11.48 19.23 38.60
C ARG A 480 11.32 20.18 39.79
N LEU A 481 10.61 21.30 39.61
CA LEU A 481 10.39 22.28 40.66
C LEU A 481 9.56 21.70 41.82
N LEU A 482 8.51 20.94 41.51
CA LEU A 482 7.67 20.28 42.51
C LEU A 482 8.46 19.25 43.32
N VAL A 483 9.35 18.48 42.67
CA VAL A 483 10.25 17.53 43.36
C VAL A 483 11.16 18.26 44.36
N VAL A 484 11.80 19.36 43.93
CA VAL A 484 12.66 20.17 44.82
C VAL A 484 11.86 20.77 45.97
N LYS A 485 10.64 21.27 45.71
CA LYS A 485 9.75 21.83 46.75
C LYS A 485 9.32 20.78 47.78
N SER A 486 9.32 19.51 47.40
CA SER A 486 9.05 18.37 48.29
C SER A 486 10.25 17.97 49.14
N GLY A 487 11.41 18.60 48.94
CA GLY A 487 12.66 18.25 49.64
C GLY A 487 13.34 17.01 49.05
N LEU A 488 12.96 16.56 47.86
CA LEU A 488 13.56 15.41 47.18
C LEU A 488 14.58 15.84 46.13
N ASP A 489 15.53 14.96 45.79
CA ASP A 489 16.51 15.19 44.73
C ASP A 489 15.94 14.77 43.36
N PRO A 490 15.79 15.69 42.39
CA PRO A 490 15.26 15.39 41.05
C PRO A 490 16.02 14.33 40.27
N GLN A 491 17.29 14.06 40.60
CA GLN A 491 18.11 13.07 39.90
C GLN A 491 17.85 11.63 40.35
N ILE A 492 17.10 11.43 41.44
CA ILE A 492 16.83 10.09 41.99
C ILE A 492 15.35 9.89 42.38
N ALA A 493 14.61 10.97 42.63
CA ALA A 493 13.22 10.88 43.07
C ALA A 493 12.33 10.26 42.00
N THR A 494 11.52 9.29 42.41
CA THR A 494 10.56 8.57 41.58
C THR A 494 9.14 9.13 41.77
N PRO A 495 8.22 8.84 40.84
CA PRO A 495 6.80 9.13 41.02
C PRO A 495 6.20 8.54 42.29
N ASP A 496 6.66 7.36 42.69
CA ASP A 496 6.21 6.70 43.92
C ASP A 496 6.73 7.45 45.18
N ASP A 497 7.93 8.05 45.15
CA ASP A 497 8.42 8.91 46.26
C ASP A 497 7.56 10.19 46.42
N MET A 498 7.13 10.79 45.32
CA MET A 498 6.22 11.93 45.34
C MET A 498 4.82 11.55 45.84
N ASP A 499 4.35 10.36 45.46
CA ASP A 499 3.06 9.79 45.88
C ASP A 499 3.07 9.36 47.36
N GLU A 500 4.22 8.94 47.91
CA GLU A 500 4.41 8.67 49.35
C GLU A 500 4.14 9.93 50.17
N ILE A 501 4.75 11.06 49.76
CA ILE A 501 4.54 12.37 50.41
C ILE A 501 3.07 12.79 50.32
N GLY A 502 2.44 12.60 49.15
CA GLY A 502 1.01 12.86 48.97
C GLY A 502 0.61 14.34 49.17
N ALA A 503 1.53 15.28 48.96
CA ALA A 503 1.32 16.70 49.23
C ALA A 503 0.51 17.44 48.15
N PHE A 504 -0.07 18.57 48.58
CA PHE A 504 -0.73 19.55 47.72
C PHE A 504 0.12 20.81 47.57
N TYR A 505 -0.01 21.43 46.41
CA TYR A 505 0.70 22.64 46.03
C TYR A 505 -0.31 23.69 45.59
N GLN A 506 -0.04 24.94 45.95
CA GLN A 506 -0.79 26.09 45.48
C GLN A 506 0.03 26.76 44.37
N CYS A 507 -0.57 26.93 43.19
CA CYS A 507 0.00 27.77 42.15
C CYS A 507 -0.19 29.25 42.52
N LEU A 508 0.91 30.01 42.53
CA LEU A 508 0.89 31.43 42.87
C LEU A 508 0.65 32.36 41.67
N ASP A 509 0.72 31.79 40.45
CA ASP A 509 0.62 32.56 39.21
C ASP A 509 -0.72 32.35 38.48
N CYS A 510 -1.59 31.47 39.00
CA CYS A 510 -2.92 31.24 38.47
C CYS A 510 -3.90 32.32 38.97
N GLU A 511 -4.04 33.41 38.22
CA GLU A 511 -4.95 34.53 38.57
C GLU A 511 -6.37 34.41 37.97
N HIS A 512 -6.71 33.32 37.25
CA HIS A 512 -7.88 33.31 36.35
C HIS A 512 -9.23 32.82 36.92
N HIS A 513 -9.31 32.39 38.18
CA HIS A 513 -10.59 32.11 38.85
C HIS A 513 -10.47 32.49 40.33
N ASP A 514 -11.57 32.93 40.96
CA ASP A 514 -11.65 33.49 42.33
C ASP A 514 -11.06 32.60 43.47
N ASP A 515 -10.56 31.40 43.16
CA ASP A 515 -9.86 30.50 44.08
C ASP A 515 -8.47 30.13 43.53
N SER A 516 -7.43 30.26 44.37
CA SER A 516 -6.07 29.83 44.03
C SER A 516 -6.05 28.35 43.64
N PHE A 517 -5.42 28.00 42.51
CA PHE A 517 -5.36 26.60 42.04
C PHE A 517 -4.49 25.75 42.98
N VAL A 518 -5.13 24.91 43.79
CA VAL A 518 -4.51 23.96 44.71
C VAL A 518 -4.70 22.54 44.19
N ALA A 519 -3.62 21.82 43.93
CA ALA A 519 -3.70 20.46 43.42
C ALA A 519 -2.47 19.61 43.78
N THR A 520 -2.49 18.32 43.43
CA THR A 520 -1.32 17.46 43.63
C THR A 520 -0.26 17.68 42.54
N TRP A 521 0.92 17.12 42.74
CA TRP A 521 2.01 17.23 41.76
C TRP A 521 1.62 16.71 40.37
N ARG A 522 0.84 15.61 40.28
CA ARG A 522 0.34 15.03 39.02
C ARG A 522 -0.63 15.97 38.30
N ASP A 523 -1.50 16.65 39.05
CA ASP A 523 -2.46 17.60 38.47
C ASP A 523 -1.75 18.87 37.96
N HIS A 524 -0.73 19.35 38.68
CA HIS A 524 0.10 20.45 38.22
C HIS A 524 0.89 20.10 36.96
N ILE A 525 1.44 18.89 36.87
CA ILE A 525 2.04 18.41 35.61
C ILE A 525 1.01 18.45 34.49
N ARG A 526 -0.22 17.97 34.71
CA ARG A 526 -1.25 17.95 33.68
C ARG A 526 -1.68 19.36 33.23
N SER A 527 -1.77 20.31 34.14
CA SER A 527 -2.34 21.65 33.89
C SER A 527 -1.31 22.71 33.52
N HIS A 528 -0.09 22.65 34.07
CA HIS A 528 0.92 23.72 33.97
C HIS A 528 2.12 23.34 33.08
N THR A 529 2.18 22.12 32.53
CA THR A 529 3.26 21.74 31.58
C THR A 529 3.10 22.42 30.21
N ARG A 530 1.91 22.90 29.87
CA ARG A 530 1.64 23.61 28.61
C ARG A 530 2.00 25.10 28.64
N TRP A 531 2.41 25.61 29.80
CA TRP A 531 2.65 27.04 29.99
C TRP A 531 4.06 27.39 29.51
N TYR A 532 4.22 28.53 28.83
CA TYR A 532 5.52 29.01 28.38
C TYR A 532 6.45 29.36 29.56
N ASN A 533 5.88 29.72 30.70
CA ASN A 533 6.60 30.02 31.93
C ASN A 533 6.28 28.98 33.00
N VAL A 534 7.29 28.57 33.75
CA VAL A 534 7.16 27.64 34.88
C VAL A 534 6.56 28.41 36.06
N PRO A 535 5.38 28.02 36.56
CA PRO A 535 4.75 28.76 37.65
C PRO A 535 5.50 28.63 38.97
N GLN A 536 5.28 29.57 39.88
CA GLN A 536 5.68 29.44 41.27
C GLN A 536 4.68 28.60 42.07
N PHE A 537 5.22 27.70 42.89
CA PHE A 537 4.43 26.83 43.75
C PHE A 537 4.77 26.99 45.23
N ARG A 538 3.73 27.01 46.06
CA ARG A 538 3.81 26.90 47.52
C ARG A 538 3.36 25.50 47.94
N LEU A 539 4.21 24.77 48.64
CA LEU A 539 3.85 23.50 49.28
C LEU A 539 2.91 23.80 50.47
N LEU A 540 1.77 23.12 50.53
CA LEU A 540 0.80 23.31 51.61
C LEU A 540 1.11 22.42 52.80
N ALA A 541 0.84 22.94 54.00
CA ALA A 541 0.84 22.13 55.21
C ALA A 541 -0.36 21.17 55.20
N GLU A 542 -0.28 20.08 55.96
CA GLU A 542 -1.35 19.06 56.03
C GLU A 542 -2.71 19.66 56.44
N GLN A 543 -2.71 20.65 57.32
CA GLN A 543 -3.90 21.35 57.81
C GLN A 543 -4.58 22.23 56.74
N GLU A 544 -3.80 22.70 55.77
CA GLU A 544 -4.26 23.54 54.66
C GLU A 544 -4.60 22.70 53.41
N SER A 545 -4.20 21.42 53.40
CA SER A 545 -4.34 20.55 52.24
C SER A 545 -5.78 20.07 52.10
N PRO A 546 -6.37 20.15 50.91
CA PRO A 546 -7.70 19.58 50.67
C PRO A 546 -7.64 18.05 50.73
N LYS A 547 -8.81 17.42 50.85
CA LYS A 547 -8.92 15.97 50.74
C LYS A 547 -8.70 15.55 49.29
N ASP A 548 -7.92 14.50 49.07
CA ASP A 548 -7.76 13.90 47.74
C ASP A 548 -9.00 13.05 47.39
N GLU A 549 -9.97 13.66 46.71
CA GLU A 549 -11.21 13.02 46.27
C GLU A 549 -11.05 12.18 45.00
N ARG A 550 -9.84 12.09 44.43
CA ARG A 550 -9.62 11.38 43.16
C ARG A 550 -9.57 9.87 43.39
N ALA A 551 -10.41 9.15 42.66
CA ALA A 551 -10.42 7.70 42.59
C ALA A 551 -9.26 7.17 41.73
N CYS A 552 -8.04 7.18 42.27
CA CYS A 552 -6.82 6.80 41.55
C CYS A 552 -5.94 5.80 42.30
N TRP A 553 -6.38 5.31 43.46
CA TRP A 553 -5.57 4.49 44.36
C TRP A 553 -6.10 3.05 44.45
N ALA A 554 -5.17 2.11 44.65
CA ALA A 554 -5.47 0.69 44.84
C ALA A 554 -4.66 0.11 46.01
N CYS A 555 -5.20 -0.94 46.63
CA CYS A 555 -4.55 -1.67 47.72
C CYS A 555 -3.35 -2.46 47.18
N GLY A 556 -2.22 -2.43 47.90
CA GLY A 556 -1.01 -3.20 47.59
C GLY A 556 -1.09 -4.67 47.99
N HIS A 557 -2.03 -5.02 48.88
CA HIS A 557 -2.14 -6.35 49.50
C HIS A 557 -3.26 -7.23 48.94
N CYS A 558 -4.28 -6.65 48.30
CA CYS A 558 -5.38 -7.41 47.71
C CYS A 558 -6.02 -6.72 46.50
N ASN A 559 -6.83 -7.47 45.77
CA ASN A 559 -7.49 -7.04 44.53
C ASN A 559 -8.86 -6.35 44.75
N ALA A 560 -9.16 -5.89 45.97
CA ALA A 560 -10.45 -5.28 46.30
C ALA A 560 -10.81 -4.06 45.43
N HIS A 561 -9.82 -3.39 44.83
CA HIS A 561 -10.00 -2.15 44.06
C HIS A 561 -9.70 -2.34 42.56
N ILE A 562 -9.71 -3.59 42.07
CA ILE A 562 -9.33 -3.92 40.69
C ILE A 562 -10.36 -3.45 39.63
N ASN A 563 -11.63 -3.36 40.04
CA ASN A 563 -12.78 -2.95 39.22
C ASN A 563 -13.17 -1.48 39.38
N GLY A 564 -12.59 -0.81 40.37
CA GLY A 564 -12.91 0.56 40.73
C GLY A 564 -11.85 1.05 41.69
N LEU A 565 -11.01 1.97 41.20
CA LEU A 565 -10.05 2.66 42.03
C LEU A 565 -10.79 3.49 43.08
N VAL A 566 -10.14 3.74 44.21
CA VAL A 566 -10.73 4.46 45.33
C VAL A 566 -9.90 5.72 45.66
N THR A 567 -10.43 6.56 46.55
CA THR A 567 -9.71 7.74 47.02
C THR A 567 -8.51 7.36 47.89
N ARG A 568 -7.58 8.30 48.11
CA ARG A 568 -6.43 8.04 49.00
C ARG A 568 -6.89 7.73 50.42
N ALA A 569 -7.92 8.42 50.91
CA ALA A 569 -8.47 8.20 52.24
C ALA A 569 -9.07 6.79 52.37
N ASP A 570 -9.84 6.36 51.37
CA ASP A 570 -10.51 5.06 51.39
C ASP A 570 -9.52 3.90 51.33
N VAL A 571 -8.47 3.99 50.51
CA VAL A 571 -7.47 2.91 50.45
C VAL A 571 -6.66 2.80 51.75
N LEU A 572 -6.34 3.94 52.38
CA LEU A 572 -5.61 3.95 53.66
C LEU A 572 -6.45 3.30 54.76
N GLU A 573 -7.74 3.64 54.83
CA GLU A 573 -8.65 3.02 55.78
C GLU A 573 -8.83 1.52 55.49
N HIS A 574 -8.97 1.13 54.22
CA HIS A 574 -9.03 -0.28 53.82
C HIS A 574 -7.79 -1.05 54.27
N VAL A 575 -6.59 -0.53 54.00
CA VAL A 575 -5.32 -1.17 54.37
C VAL A 575 -5.20 -1.31 55.89
N LYS A 576 -5.60 -0.28 56.64
CA LYS A 576 -5.57 -0.30 58.11
C LYS A 576 -6.56 -1.30 58.69
N VAL A 577 -7.79 -1.34 58.19
CA VAL A 577 -8.88 -2.16 58.72
C VAL A 577 -8.75 -3.63 58.28
N THR A 578 -8.49 -3.87 57.00
CA THR A 578 -8.48 -5.21 56.40
C THR A 578 -7.13 -5.91 56.54
N HIS A 579 -6.02 -5.17 56.45
CA HIS A 579 -4.67 -5.75 56.49
C HIS A 579 -3.91 -5.44 57.79
N HIS A 580 -4.51 -4.68 58.71
CA HIS A 580 -3.93 -4.34 60.02
C HIS A 580 -2.55 -3.66 59.93
N VAL A 581 -2.31 -2.93 58.83
CA VAL A 581 -1.08 -2.15 58.63
C VAL A 581 -1.31 -0.73 59.16
N SER A 582 -0.64 -0.40 60.26
CA SER A 582 -0.79 0.90 60.94
C SER A 582 0.04 2.03 60.31
N LYS A 583 1.19 1.69 59.73
CA LYS A 583 2.04 2.61 58.97
C LYS A 583 2.18 2.09 57.55
N THR A 584 1.58 2.81 56.61
CA THR A 584 1.49 2.42 55.20
C THR A 584 2.57 3.12 54.38
N HIS A 585 3.00 2.45 53.31
CA HIS A 585 4.05 2.91 52.40
C HIS A 585 3.67 2.65 50.93
N VAL A 586 3.95 3.60 50.06
CA VAL A 586 3.85 3.52 48.60
C VAL A 586 5.14 2.93 48.03
N PRO A 587 5.09 2.01 47.04
CA PRO A 587 3.90 1.35 46.50
C PRO A 587 3.57 0.01 47.21
N GLN A 588 4.15 -0.26 48.38
CA GLN A 588 4.09 -1.57 49.04
C GLN A 588 2.70 -1.91 49.56
N ASP A 589 2.07 -0.98 50.29
CA ASP A 589 0.80 -1.19 50.97
C ASP A 589 -0.39 -0.64 50.18
N PHE A 590 -0.15 0.39 49.38
CA PHE A 590 -1.10 0.99 48.45
C PHE A 590 -0.33 1.74 47.35
N PHE A 591 -0.93 1.95 46.19
CA PHE A 591 -0.25 2.60 45.06
C PHE A 591 -1.19 3.37 44.15
N TYR A 592 -0.61 4.31 43.39
CA TYR A 592 -1.31 5.02 42.33
C TYR A 592 -1.49 4.11 41.11
N ALA A 593 -2.73 3.97 40.67
CA ALA A 593 -3.16 3.17 39.53
C ALA A 593 -4.00 3.95 38.50
N GLY A 594 -4.18 5.27 38.72
CA GLY A 594 -4.88 6.16 37.79
C GLY A 594 -4.25 6.22 36.40
N GLN A 595 -5.02 6.75 35.45
CA GLN A 595 -4.63 7.02 34.07
C GLN A 595 -4.00 8.41 33.93
#